data_AF-A0A3S4ZUA6-F1
#
_entry.id   AF-A0A3S4ZUA6-F1
#
_cell.length_a   1.000
_cell.length_b   1.000
_cell.length_c   1.000
_cell.angle_alpha   90.00
_cell.angle_beta   90.00
_cell.angle_gamma   90.00
#
_symmetry.space_group_name_H-M   'P 1'
#
loop_
_entity.id
_entity.type
_entity.pdbx_description
1 polymer ?
#
loop_
_entity_poly.entity_id
_entity_poly.type
_entity_poly.pdbx_seq_one_letter_code
_entity_poly.pdbx_strand_id
1 'polypeptide(L)'
;MILLSVEQAIAQGWYKPWQAHDPKLQQAYQHRFVDSILKVIEAEESSGHQMYPPTNPSSLIFHPRPILLSSPSNAAGGDGRTFDSLYDPQDPRYGDVHFYKYDGDLWSETIYPVSRMTTEFGIQSLPNPLAWRRSIPKVQHTDPSRWLPHGHLVDHREHQDNGLNNMYLPAYRVIGRPLPVHNPVENYTR
;
A
#
# COMPACT_ATOMS: atom_id res chain seq x y z
N MET A 1 5.24 -13.81 -3.98
CA MET A 1 5.04 -12.67 -4.90
C MET A 1 3.62 -12.19 -4.64
N ILE A 2 3.45 -10.94 -4.20
CA ILE A 2 2.13 -10.40 -3.87
C ILE A 2 1.65 -9.60 -5.09
N LEU A 3 0.45 -9.92 -5.56
CA LEU A 3 -0.25 -9.10 -6.56
C LEU A 3 -1.19 -8.17 -5.79
N LEU A 4 -1.33 -6.95 -6.31
CA LEU A 4 -2.09 -5.80 -5.77
C LEU A 4 -3.48 -6.16 -5.20
N SER A 5 -4.14 -5.21 -4.51
CA SER A 5 -5.43 -5.27 -3.81
C SER A 5 -6.66 -5.57 -4.68
N VAL A 6 -6.57 -6.56 -5.56
CA VAL A 6 -7.60 -6.93 -6.55
C VAL A 6 -8.80 -7.58 -5.88
N GLU A 7 -8.59 -8.47 -4.90
CA GLU A 7 -9.69 -9.08 -4.14
C GLU A 7 -10.51 -7.99 -3.44
N GLN A 8 -9.84 -7.07 -2.75
CA GLN A 8 -10.46 -5.93 -2.10
C GLN A 8 -11.18 -5.01 -3.10
N ALA A 9 -10.56 -4.68 -4.23
CA ALA A 9 -11.15 -3.78 -5.22
C ALA A 9 -12.46 -4.33 -5.81
N ILE A 10 -12.53 -5.65 -6.03
CA ILE A 10 -13.75 -6.31 -6.49
C ILE A 10 -14.79 -6.37 -5.36
N ALA A 11 -14.38 -6.74 -4.14
CA ALA A 11 -15.27 -6.82 -2.99
C ALA A 11 -15.92 -5.46 -2.66
N GLN A 12 -15.15 -4.38 -2.74
CA GLN A 12 -15.60 -3.03 -2.41
C GLN A 12 -16.15 -2.25 -3.62
N GLY A 13 -16.18 -2.86 -4.81
CA GLY A 13 -16.77 -2.24 -6.01
C GLY A 13 -15.99 -1.04 -6.54
N TRP A 14 -14.66 -0.99 -6.41
CA TRP A 14 -13.85 0.16 -6.84
C TRP A 14 -14.03 0.54 -8.31
N TYR A 15 -14.26 -0.45 -9.18
CA TYR A 15 -14.46 -0.24 -10.62
C TYR A 15 -15.91 0.09 -10.98
N LYS A 16 -16.86 -0.31 -10.13
CA LYS A 16 -18.31 -0.09 -10.29
C LYS A 16 -18.92 0.07 -8.89
N PRO A 17 -19.02 1.29 -8.35
CA PRO A 17 -19.40 1.52 -6.96
C PRO A 17 -20.77 0.95 -6.56
N TRP A 18 -21.69 0.81 -7.52
CA TRP A 18 -23.02 0.21 -7.35
C TRP A 18 -23.02 -1.32 -7.48
N GLN A 19 -21.86 -1.95 -7.64
CA GLN A 19 -21.74 -3.38 -7.93
C GLN A 19 -20.51 -3.98 -7.23
N ALA A 20 -20.51 -3.91 -5.90
CA ALA A 20 -19.65 -4.75 -5.06
C ALA A 20 -19.80 -6.23 -5.46
N HIS A 21 -18.69 -6.96 -5.46
CA HIS A 21 -18.64 -8.37 -5.89
C HIS A 21 -19.17 -8.59 -7.33
N ASP A 22 -18.83 -7.71 -8.29
CA ASP A 22 -19.23 -7.87 -9.69
C ASP A 22 -18.84 -9.26 -10.23
N PRO A 23 -19.80 -10.13 -10.61
CA PRO A 23 -19.52 -11.49 -11.05
C PRO A 23 -18.59 -11.57 -12.27
N LYS A 24 -18.63 -10.58 -13.17
CA LYS A 24 -17.73 -10.54 -14.33
C LYS A 24 -16.28 -10.30 -13.91
N LEU A 25 -16.08 -9.42 -12.93
CA LEU A 25 -14.74 -9.15 -12.40
C LEU A 25 -14.23 -10.33 -11.56
N GLN A 26 -15.11 -10.98 -10.80
CA GLN A 26 -14.75 -12.20 -10.08
C GLN A 26 -14.35 -13.34 -11.04
N GLN A 27 -15.09 -13.54 -12.14
CA GLN A 27 -14.72 -14.52 -13.16
C GLN A 27 -13.39 -14.18 -13.85
N ALA A 28 -13.18 -12.89 -14.16
CA ALA A 28 -11.90 -12.42 -14.72
C ALA A 28 -10.73 -12.64 -13.75
N TYR A 29 -10.96 -12.42 -12.45
CA TYR A 29 -10.00 -12.71 -11.39
C TYR A 29 -9.65 -14.20 -11.37
N GLN A 30 -10.64 -15.09 -11.34
CA GLN A 30 -10.41 -16.53 -11.37
C GLN A 30 -9.60 -16.96 -12.59
N HIS A 31 -10.03 -16.53 -13.78
CA HIS A 31 -9.36 -16.91 -15.02
C HIS A 31 -7.89 -16.46 -15.05
N ARG A 32 -7.59 -15.28 -14.50
CA ARG A 32 -6.22 -14.73 -14.52
C ARG A 32 -5.36 -15.25 -13.37
N PHE A 33 -5.83 -15.15 -12.14
CA PHE A 33 -5.03 -15.39 -10.95
C PHE A 33 -5.02 -16.86 -10.56
N VAL A 34 -6.15 -17.55 -10.67
CA VAL A 34 -6.26 -18.97 -10.31
C VAL A 34 -5.92 -19.86 -11.51
N ASP A 35 -6.60 -19.68 -12.64
CA ASP A 35 -6.46 -20.60 -13.77
C ASP A 35 -5.18 -20.44 -14.59
N SER A 36 -4.47 -19.32 -14.42
CA SER A 36 -3.25 -19.02 -15.16
C SER A 36 -2.06 -18.80 -14.23
N ILE A 37 -2.06 -17.73 -13.43
CA ILE A 37 -0.88 -17.37 -12.62
C ILE A 37 -0.58 -18.44 -11.56
N LEU A 38 -1.56 -18.87 -10.78
CA LEU A 38 -1.36 -19.88 -9.74
C LEU A 38 -0.80 -21.17 -10.35
N LYS A 39 -1.36 -21.65 -11.46
CA LYS A 39 -0.87 -22.88 -12.13
C LYS A 39 0.60 -22.79 -12.52
N VAL A 40 1.05 -21.63 -13.00
CA VAL A 40 2.47 -21.41 -13.33
C VAL A 40 3.32 -21.42 -12.06
N ILE A 41 2.91 -20.70 -11.01
CA ILE A 41 3.68 -20.66 -9.76
C ILE A 41 3.75 -22.04 -9.12
N GLU A 42 2.64 -22.79 -9.10
CA GLU A 42 2.62 -24.17 -8.59
C GLU A 42 3.52 -25.10 -9.40
N ALA A 43 3.56 -24.96 -10.72
CA ALA A 43 4.48 -25.75 -11.55
C ALA A 43 5.95 -25.44 -11.23
N GLU A 44 6.29 -24.18 -11.03
CA GLU A 44 7.64 -23.76 -10.65
C GLU A 44 8.00 -24.17 -9.21
N GLU A 45 7.10 -24.00 -8.24
CA GLU A 45 7.33 -24.34 -6.82
C GLU A 45 7.24 -25.84 -6.53
N SER A 46 6.54 -26.64 -7.34
CA SER A 46 6.46 -28.10 -7.16
C SER A 46 7.68 -28.84 -7.73
N SER A 47 8.51 -28.15 -8.51
CA SER A 47 9.67 -28.77 -9.14
C SER A 47 10.80 -28.88 -8.12
N GLY A 48 11.09 -30.10 -7.69
CA GLY A 48 12.29 -30.47 -6.93
C GLY A 48 13.56 -30.23 -7.74
N HIS A 49 13.88 -28.96 -7.99
CA HIS A 49 15.17 -28.52 -8.48
C HIS A 49 16.20 -28.97 -7.45
N GLN A 50 16.76 -30.16 -7.71
CA GLN A 50 17.95 -30.64 -7.03
C GLN A 50 19.04 -29.61 -7.35
N MET A 51 19.19 -28.64 -6.45
CA MET A 51 20.22 -27.62 -6.52
C MET A 51 21.54 -28.39 -6.35
N TYR A 52 22.18 -28.73 -7.46
CA TYR A 52 23.43 -29.49 -7.62
C TYR A 52 23.37 -31.04 -7.56
N PRO A 53 24.22 -31.71 -8.38
CA PRO A 53 24.41 -33.16 -8.28
C PRO A 53 24.97 -33.56 -6.91
N PRO A 54 24.62 -34.74 -6.40
CA PRO A 54 24.85 -35.13 -5.02
C PRO A 54 26.31 -35.56 -4.82
N THR A 55 27.20 -34.62 -4.50
CA THR A 55 28.50 -34.96 -3.92
C THR A 55 28.58 -34.61 -2.43
N ASN A 56 27.54 -33.99 -1.87
CA ASN A 56 27.48 -33.66 -0.46
C ASN A 56 26.09 -34.04 0.13
N PRO A 57 26.03 -34.93 1.13
CA PRO A 57 24.77 -35.36 1.78
C PRO A 57 24.07 -34.26 2.60
N SER A 58 24.57 -33.02 2.55
CA SER A 58 23.94 -31.83 3.14
C SER A 58 23.04 -31.07 2.14
N SER A 59 22.55 -31.74 1.09
CA SER A 59 21.70 -31.12 0.07
C SER A 59 20.47 -30.47 0.72
N LEU A 60 20.39 -29.15 0.63
CA LEU A 60 19.30 -28.36 1.18
C LEU A 60 17.97 -28.84 0.59
N ILE A 61 17.08 -29.37 1.44
CA ILE A 61 15.73 -29.76 1.04
C ILE A 61 14.96 -28.49 0.62
N PHE A 62 14.53 -28.44 -0.63
CA PHE A 62 13.66 -27.37 -1.11
C PHE A 62 12.28 -27.49 -0.45
N HIS A 63 11.83 -26.41 0.19
CA HIS A 63 10.50 -26.30 0.77
C HIS A 63 9.70 -25.28 -0.06
N PRO A 64 8.61 -25.68 -0.73
CA PRO A 64 7.77 -24.78 -1.49
C PRO A 64 7.28 -23.60 -0.65
N ARG A 65 7.26 -22.41 -1.23
CA ARG A 65 6.82 -21.20 -0.54
C ARG A 65 5.30 -21.10 -0.56
N PRO A 66 4.67 -20.63 0.53
CA PRO A 66 3.26 -20.29 0.50
C PRO A 66 2.96 -19.24 -0.58
N ILE A 67 1.83 -19.40 -1.27
CA ILE A 67 1.39 -18.52 -2.36
C ILE A 67 0.11 -17.82 -1.91
N LEU A 68 0.08 -16.50 -2.07
CA LEU A 68 -1.12 -15.67 -1.93
C LEU A 68 -1.37 -14.96 -3.27
N LEU A 69 -2.61 -14.98 -3.74
CA LEU A 69 -2.97 -14.42 -5.05
C LEU A 69 -3.32 -12.93 -5.00
N SER A 70 -3.62 -12.40 -3.82
CA SER A 70 -3.84 -10.99 -3.57
C SER A 70 -3.43 -10.62 -2.14
N SER A 71 -3.42 -9.32 -1.85
CA SER A 71 -3.22 -8.72 -0.54
C SER A 71 -4.02 -7.40 -0.55
N PRO A 72 -4.92 -7.15 0.42
CA PRO A 72 -5.19 -7.99 1.59
C PRO A 72 -5.92 -9.28 1.19
N SER A 73 -5.72 -10.34 1.96
CA SER A 73 -6.37 -11.63 1.75
C SER A 73 -6.60 -12.35 3.06
N ASN A 74 -7.70 -13.08 3.18
CA ASN A 74 -8.02 -13.81 4.41
C ASN A 74 -7.14 -15.03 4.65
N ALA A 75 -6.32 -15.49 3.70
CA ALA A 75 -5.34 -16.58 3.86
C ALA A 75 -5.83 -17.90 4.53
N ALA A 76 -7.10 -18.09 4.89
CA ALA A 76 -7.51 -19.07 5.90
C ALA A 76 -8.19 -20.32 5.32
N GLY A 77 -7.54 -21.46 5.54
CA GLY A 77 -8.20 -22.71 5.95
C GLY A 77 -8.71 -23.67 4.89
N GLY A 78 -8.46 -23.37 3.61
CA GLY A 78 -8.84 -24.21 2.46
C GLY A 78 -7.90 -23.94 1.29
N ASP A 79 -8.20 -24.44 0.11
CA ASP A 79 -7.36 -24.30 -1.09
C ASP A 79 -7.03 -22.85 -1.50
N GLY A 80 -7.63 -21.83 -0.85
CA GLY A 80 -7.42 -20.41 -1.14
C GLY A 80 -7.92 -20.01 -2.53
N ARG A 81 -8.71 -20.89 -3.18
CA ARG A 81 -9.11 -20.77 -4.59
C ARG A 81 -10.62 -20.56 -4.75
N THR A 82 -11.38 -20.56 -3.66
CA THR A 82 -12.84 -20.39 -3.69
C THR A 82 -13.27 -18.94 -3.45
N PHE A 83 -14.42 -18.58 -4.02
CA PHE A 83 -14.99 -17.23 -3.97
C PHE A 83 -15.24 -16.70 -2.54
N ASP A 84 -15.34 -17.57 -1.52
CA ASP A 84 -15.59 -17.16 -0.13
C ASP A 84 -14.47 -16.28 0.43
N SER A 85 -13.25 -16.40 -0.12
CA SER A 85 -12.12 -15.51 0.16
C SER A 85 -12.37 -14.04 -0.26
N LEU A 86 -13.28 -13.80 -1.21
CA LEU A 86 -13.61 -12.48 -1.76
C LEU A 86 -14.72 -11.75 -0.98
N TYR A 87 -15.39 -12.38 -0.01
CA TYR A 87 -16.57 -11.75 0.62
C TYR A 87 -16.17 -10.58 1.54
N ASP A 88 -15.10 -10.74 2.32
CA ASP A 88 -14.50 -9.65 3.08
C ASP A 88 -12.99 -9.84 3.21
N PRO A 89 -12.19 -9.42 2.19
CA PRO A 89 -10.74 -9.58 2.21
C PRO A 89 -10.02 -8.79 3.30
N GLN A 90 -10.74 -7.93 4.04
CA GLN A 90 -10.19 -7.04 5.07
C GLN A 90 -10.56 -7.51 6.50
N ASP A 91 -11.08 -8.74 6.65
CA ASP A 91 -11.45 -9.29 7.95
C ASP A 91 -10.21 -9.46 8.84
N PRO A 92 -10.05 -8.68 9.92
CA PRO A 92 -8.85 -8.69 10.75
C PRO A 92 -8.62 -10.02 11.49
N ARG A 93 -9.62 -10.91 11.51
CA ARG A 93 -9.53 -12.24 12.14
C ARG A 93 -8.67 -13.21 11.32
N TYR A 94 -8.50 -12.95 10.03
CA TYR A 94 -7.85 -13.83 9.06
C TYR A 94 -6.76 -13.09 8.25
N GLY A 95 -5.83 -13.86 7.68
CA GLY A 95 -4.73 -13.42 6.81
C GLY A 95 -4.13 -12.04 7.07
N ASP A 96 -4.17 -11.15 6.08
CA ASP A 96 -3.60 -9.81 6.13
C ASP A 96 -4.58 -8.70 5.74
N VAL A 97 -4.37 -7.50 6.29
CA VAL A 97 -5.20 -6.30 6.04
C VAL A 97 -4.38 -5.13 5.52
N HIS A 98 -5.05 -4.23 4.79
CA HIS A 98 -4.54 -2.92 4.35
C HIS A 98 -5.28 -1.83 5.11
N PHE A 99 -4.58 -1.05 5.94
CA PHE A 99 -5.19 -0.04 6.80
C PHE A 99 -4.68 1.36 6.50
N TYR A 100 -5.57 2.20 5.97
CA TYR A 100 -5.31 3.61 5.71
C TYR A 100 -6.35 4.48 6.43
N LYS A 101 -5.89 5.39 7.28
CA LYS A 101 -6.72 6.38 7.96
C LYS A 101 -6.07 7.75 7.90
N TYR A 102 -6.87 8.75 7.52
CA TYR A 102 -6.40 10.10 7.20
C TYR A 102 -7.04 11.18 8.08
N ASP A 103 -7.99 10.79 8.93
CA ASP A 103 -8.74 11.67 9.81
C ASP A 103 -8.76 11.15 11.25
N GLY A 104 -9.31 11.96 12.16
CA GLY A 104 -9.33 11.65 13.58
C GLY A 104 -8.00 11.91 14.28
N ASP A 105 -7.81 11.25 15.43
CA ASP A 105 -6.57 11.30 16.20
C ASP A 105 -5.69 10.12 15.80
N LEU A 106 -4.73 10.35 14.91
CA LEU A 106 -3.78 9.33 14.46
C LEU A 106 -2.77 8.90 15.55
N TRP A 107 -2.76 9.55 16.71
CA TRP A 107 -1.92 9.15 17.84
C TRP A 107 -2.63 8.17 18.76
N SER A 108 -3.95 8.03 18.62
CA SER A 108 -4.72 7.08 19.41
C SER A 108 -4.58 5.67 18.84
N GLU A 109 -3.94 4.77 19.60
CA GLU A 109 -3.78 3.36 19.24
C GLU A 109 -5.11 2.63 18.94
N THR A 110 -6.21 3.09 19.53
CA THR A 110 -7.55 2.48 19.40
C THR A 110 -8.14 2.56 18.00
N ILE A 111 -7.60 3.42 17.13
CA ILE A 111 -8.07 3.54 15.75
C ILE A 111 -7.51 2.44 14.85
N TYR A 112 -6.42 1.78 15.26
CA TYR A 112 -5.72 0.79 14.47
C TYR A 112 -6.32 -0.59 14.74
N PRO A 113 -6.68 -1.35 13.70
CA PRO A 113 -7.24 -2.68 13.89
C PRO A 113 -6.18 -3.64 14.45
N VAL A 114 -6.59 -4.47 15.40
CA VAL A 114 -5.78 -5.61 15.86
C VAL A 114 -5.99 -6.75 14.87
N SER A 115 -5.19 -6.76 13.80
CA SER A 115 -5.19 -7.78 12.75
C SER A 115 -4.19 -8.91 13.03
N ARG A 116 -4.29 -10.01 12.28
CA ARG A 116 -3.24 -11.05 12.26
C ARG A 116 -1.94 -10.55 11.65
N MET A 117 -2.06 -9.80 10.55
CA MET A 117 -0.96 -9.14 9.86
C MET A 117 -1.48 -7.89 9.16
N THR A 118 -0.76 -6.78 9.25
CA THR A 118 -1.02 -5.58 8.45
C THR A 118 0.12 -5.43 7.44
N THR A 119 -0.16 -5.75 6.18
CA THR A 119 0.82 -5.71 5.09
C THR A 119 0.97 -4.33 4.48
N GLU A 120 -0.08 -3.51 4.57
CA GLU A 120 -0.05 -2.11 4.16
C GLU A 120 -0.66 -1.18 5.22
N PHE A 121 0.09 -0.14 5.56
CA PHE A 121 -0.38 1.00 6.34
C PHE A 121 0.55 2.17 6.04
N GLY A 122 0.04 3.41 6.13
CA GLY A 122 0.89 4.57 5.89
C GLY A 122 0.20 5.89 6.08
N ILE A 123 1.03 6.92 6.24
CA ILE A 123 0.65 8.32 6.21
C ILE A 123 1.49 9.04 5.16
N GLN A 124 0.91 10.04 4.51
CA GLN A 124 1.60 10.83 3.52
C GLN A 124 2.58 11.82 4.18
N SER A 125 3.67 12.16 3.48
CA SER A 125 4.59 13.23 3.86
C SER A 125 5.09 13.99 2.63
N LEU A 126 5.54 15.22 2.83
CA LEU A 126 6.27 15.94 1.79
C LEU A 126 7.75 15.55 1.80
N PRO A 127 8.40 15.48 0.62
CA PRO A 127 9.83 15.26 0.55
C PRO A 127 10.60 16.47 1.09
N ASN A 128 11.88 16.27 1.42
CA ASN A 128 12.72 17.37 1.87
C ASN A 128 12.90 18.47 0.80
N PRO A 129 13.21 19.73 1.20
CA PRO A 129 13.39 20.82 0.25
C PRO A 129 14.50 20.60 -0.79
N LEU A 130 15.54 19.81 -0.47
CA LEU A 130 16.60 19.50 -1.45
C LEU A 130 16.11 18.61 -2.59
N ALA A 131 15.25 17.64 -2.30
CA ALA A 131 14.57 16.82 -3.29
C ALA A 131 13.58 17.66 -4.11
N TRP A 132 12.87 18.58 -3.46
CA TRP A 132 11.99 19.53 -4.12
C TRP A 132 12.74 20.43 -5.11
N ARG A 133 13.89 20.98 -4.69
CA ARG A 133 14.77 21.81 -5.52
C ARG A 133 15.16 21.15 -6.83
N ARG A 134 15.38 19.82 -6.82
CA ARG A 134 15.77 19.04 -8.02
C ARG A 134 14.64 18.97 -9.04
N SER A 135 13.39 19.21 -8.62
CA SER A 135 12.21 19.24 -9.49
C SER A 135 11.91 20.64 -10.05
N ILE A 136 12.66 21.67 -9.63
CA ILE A 136 12.49 23.06 -10.07
C ILE A 136 13.64 23.44 -11.01
N PRO A 137 13.38 24.04 -12.18
CA PRO A 137 14.44 24.59 -13.04
C PRO A 137 15.35 25.55 -12.27
N LYS A 138 16.67 25.50 -12.50
CA LYS A 138 17.66 26.34 -11.79
C LYS A 138 17.31 27.83 -11.82
N VAL A 139 16.81 28.32 -12.96
CA VAL A 139 16.38 29.71 -13.16
C VAL A 139 15.20 30.13 -12.26
N GLN A 140 14.49 29.18 -11.67
CA GLN A 140 13.33 29.39 -10.80
C GLN A 140 13.62 29.02 -9.33
N HIS A 141 14.87 28.73 -8.96
CA HIS A 141 15.19 28.36 -7.56
C HIS A 141 14.92 29.50 -6.58
N THR A 142 15.06 30.74 -7.02
CA THR A 142 14.83 31.95 -6.21
C THR A 142 13.39 32.43 -6.22
N ASP A 143 12.49 31.81 -6.99
CA ASP A 143 11.07 32.16 -7.04
C ASP A 143 10.33 31.54 -5.84
N PRO A 144 9.87 32.34 -4.85
CA PRO A 144 9.24 31.82 -3.65
C PRO A 144 7.95 31.03 -3.93
N SER A 145 7.26 31.33 -5.03
CA SER A 145 6.00 30.66 -5.40
C SER A 145 6.18 29.16 -5.66
N ARG A 146 7.39 28.73 -6.03
CA ARG A 146 7.75 27.32 -6.28
C ARG A 146 7.89 26.48 -5.01
N TRP A 147 7.94 27.14 -3.86
CA TRP A 147 8.18 26.51 -2.55
C TRP A 147 6.93 26.51 -1.67
N LEU A 148 5.80 27.03 -2.17
CA LEU A 148 4.55 27.07 -1.42
C LEU A 148 3.94 25.66 -1.31
N PRO A 149 3.56 25.22 -0.10
CA PRO A 149 2.84 23.97 0.10
C PRO A 149 1.55 23.79 -0.70
N HIS A 150 0.84 24.88 -0.99
CA HIS A 150 -0.36 24.92 -1.83
C HIS A 150 -0.09 25.70 -3.12
N GLY A 151 1.09 25.47 -3.70
CA GLY A 151 1.49 26.06 -4.98
C GLY A 151 1.35 25.05 -6.11
N HIS A 152 1.31 25.55 -7.35
CA HIS A 152 1.11 24.76 -8.57
C HIS A 152 2.00 23.51 -8.67
N LEU A 153 3.25 23.57 -8.20
CA LEU A 153 4.13 22.40 -8.27
C LEU A 153 3.72 21.29 -7.30
N VAL A 154 3.29 21.64 -6.07
CA VAL A 154 2.81 20.66 -5.09
C VAL A 154 1.48 20.12 -5.54
N ASP A 155 0.54 20.99 -5.92
CA ASP A 155 -0.78 20.58 -6.39
C ASP A 155 -0.70 19.68 -7.62
N HIS A 156 0.25 19.93 -8.54
CA HIS A 156 0.47 19.07 -9.71
C HIS A 156 1.08 17.70 -9.35
N ARG A 157 1.87 17.61 -8.28
CA ARG A 157 2.54 16.37 -7.85
C ARG A 157 1.78 15.61 -6.78
N GLU A 158 0.75 16.23 -6.20
CA GLU A 158 -0.19 15.61 -5.29
C GLU A 158 -1.19 14.79 -6.10
N HIS A 159 -1.12 13.48 -5.97
CA HIS A 159 -2.01 12.55 -6.67
C HIS A 159 -2.96 11.83 -5.72
N GLN A 160 -2.94 12.17 -4.43
CA GLN A 160 -3.92 11.71 -3.48
C GLN A 160 -5.01 12.78 -3.30
N ASP A 161 -6.27 12.36 -3.47
CA ASP A 161 -7.42 13.22 -3.22
C ASP A 161 -7.37 13.75 -1.78
N ASN A 162 -7.38 15.08 -1.63
CA ASN A 162 -7.26 15.78 -0.35
C ASN A 162 -5.97 15.43 0.45
N GLY A 163 -4.93 14.90 -0.20
CA GLY A 163 -3.70 14.37 0.43
C GLY A 163 -2.99 15.37 1.35
N LEU A 164 -2.78 16.60 0.88
CA LEU A 164 -2.17 17.65 1.69
C LEU A 164 -2.94 17.92 3.00
N ASN A 165 -4.27 17.99 2.95
CA ASN A 165 -5.08 18.21 4.15
C ASN A 165 -5.06 16.98 5.08
N ASN A 166 -5.10 15.78 4.50
CA ASN A 166 -4.96 14.51 5.21
C ASN A 166 -3.63 14.41 5.97
N MET A 167 -2.56 15.03 5.44
CA MET A 167 -1.27 15.14 6.13
C MET A 167 -1.26 16.28 7.16
N TYR A 168 -1.72 17.48 6.79
CA TYR A 168 -1.60 18.67 7.62
C TYR A 168 -2.50 18.69 8.84
N LEU A 169 -3.76 18.28 8.70
CA LEU A 169 -4.74 18.40 9.79
C LEU A 169 -4.36 17.54 11.01
N PRO A 170 -3.96 16.26 10.86
CA PRO A 170 -3.48 15.47 11.99
C PRO A 170 -2.20 16.05 12.61
N ALA A 171 -1.26 16.52 11.79
CA ALA A 171 -0.02 17.12 12.28
C ALA A 171 -0.29 18.39 13.11
N TYR A 172 -1.12 19.32 12.60
CA TYR A 172 -1.43 20.58 13.29
C TYR A 172 -2.13 20.39 14.63
N ARG A 173 -2.87 19.29 14.82
CA ARG A 173 -3.50 18.97 16.11
C ARG A 173 -2.49 18.67 17.21
N VAL A 174 -1.32 18.15 16.85
CA VAL A 174 -0.30 17.69 17.81
C VAL A 174 0.84 18.68 17.95
N ILE A 175 1.40 19.15 16.83
CA ILE A 175 2.59 20.02 16.83
C ILE A 175 2.27 21.49 16.55
N GLY A 176 0.99 21.82 16.30
CA GLY A 176 0.57 23.18 15.94
C GLY A 176 0.82 23.55 14.48
N ARG A 177 0.28 24.69 14.06
CA ARG A 177 0.54 25.25 12.72
C ARG A 177 1.88 25.99 12.68
N PRO A 178 2.63 25.94 11.57
CA PRO A 178 3.78 26.80 11.38
C PRO A 178 3.40 28.27 11.61
N LEU A 179 4.20 28.98 12.40
CA LEU A 179 3.98 30.41 12.63
C LEU A 179 4.35 31.21 11.38
N PRO A 180 3.54 32.22 11.00
CA PRO A 180 3.89 33.13 9.92
C PRO A 180 5.00 34.06 10.41
N VAL A 181 6.25 33.70 10.13
CA VAL A 181 7.44 34.50 10.47
C VAL A 181 8.06 35.10 9.21
N HIS A 182 8.56 36.33 9.32
CA HIS A 182 9.13 37.07 8.19
C HIS A 182 10.38 36.38 7.61
N ASN A 183 11.17 35.71 8.45
CA ASN A 183 12.27 34.85 8.05
C ASN A 183 12.14 33.47 8.72
N PRO A 184 11.60 32.45 8.02
CA PRO A 184 11.40 31.13 8.57
C PRO A 184 12.70 30.32 8.73
N VAL A 185 13.85 30.84 8.29
CA VAL A 185 15.14 30.16 8.40
C VAL A 185 15.95 30.66 9.60
N GLU A 186 15.89 31.96 9.93
CA GLU A 186 16.67 32.54 11.05
C GLU A 186 16.17 32.09 12.43
N ASN A 187 14.89 31.71 12.56
CA ASN A 187 14.29 31.28 13.83
C ASN A 187 14.45 29.76 14.11
N TYR A 188 15.21 29.02 13.30
CA TYR A 188 15.61 27.63 13.55
C TYR A 188 17.06 27.51 14.03
N THR A 189 17.59 28.54 14.68
CA THR A 189 18.84 28.41 15.44
C THR A 189 18.53 27.67 16.75
N ARG A 190 19.03 26.44 16.87
CA ARG A 190 19.20 25.77 18.17
C ARG A 190 20.31 26.45 18.95
#